data_AF-A0A559QL74-F1
#
_entry.id   AF-A0A559QL74-F1
#
_cell.length_a   1.000
_cell.length_b   1.000
_cell.length_c   1.000
_cell.angle_alpha   90.00
_cell.angle_beta   90.00
_cell.angle_gamma   90.00
#
_symmetry.space_group_name_H-M   'P 1'
#
loop_
_entity.id
_entity.type
_entity.pdbx_description
1 polymer ?
#
loop_
_entity_poly.entity_id
_entity_poly.type
_entity_poly.pdbx_seq_one_letter_code
_entity_poly.pdbx_strand_id
1 'polypeptide(L)'
;MNSIETFITEYLVERGAALTADNWQNFDLISSGVIDSFEALSFLLVINNKYGTHIKPHEFSSQGFNRLGNLVEYLISNKRRTDVV
;
A
#
# COMPACT_ATOMS: atom_id res chain seq x y z
N MET A 1 8.73 -10.99 6.50
CA MET A 1 8.18 -9.93 5.65
C MET A 1 9.21 -9.50 4.64
N ASN A 2 8.80 -9.24 3.39
CA ASN A 2 9.69 -8.66 2.38
C ASN A 2 9.84 -7.14 2.58
N SER A 3 10.75 -6.49 1.85
CA SER A 3 11.04 -5.05 2.01
C SER A 3 9.86 -4.12 1.67
N ILE A 4 8.90 -4.56 0.87
CA ILE A 4 7.66 -3.80 0.58
C ILE A 4 6.73 -3.89 1.79
N GLU A 5 6.50 -5.10 2.30
CA GLU A 5 5.68 -5.35 3.49
C GLU A 5 6.19 -4.58 4.70
N THR A 6 7.50 -4.61 4.96
CA THR A 6 8.12 -3.88 6.07
C THR A 6 7.87 -2.38 5.94
N PHE A 7 8.19 -1.79 4.78
CA PHE A 7 8.03 -0.34 4.57
C PHE A 7 6.58 0.12 4.76
N ILE A 8 5.62 -0.60 4.16
CA ILE A 8 4.22 -0.18 4.24
C ILE A 8 3.70 -0.36 5.67
N THR A 9 4.08 -1.44 6.34
CA THR A 9 3.68 -1.68 7.73
C THR A 9 4.23 -0.58 8.65
N GLU A 10 5.51 -0.24 8.54
CA GLU A 10 6.12 0.85 9.31
C GLU A 10 5.42 2.18 9.05
N TYR A 11 5.18 2.52 7.77
CA TYR A 11 4.49 3.75 7.38
C TYR A 11 3.09 3.88 8.01
N LEU A 12 2.35 2.77 8.12
CA LEU A 12 1.01 2.72 8.68
C LEU A 12 1.03 2.74 10.21
N VAL A 13 1.95 2.00 10.83
CA VAL A 13 2.10 1.98 12.30
C VAL A 13 2.48 3.36 12.83
N GLU A 14 3.36 4.10 12.13
CA GLU A 14 3.69 5.50 12.45
C GLU A 14 2.47 6.43 12.43
N ARG A 15 1.42 6.06 11.68
CA ARG A 15 0.14 6.78 11.59
C ARG A 15 -0.94 6.22 12.52
N GLY A 16 -0.57 5.32 13.42
CA GLY A 16 -1.48 4.75 14.41
C GLY A 16 -2.27 3.52 13.94
N ALA A 17 -1.88 2.88 12.83
CA ALA A 17 -2.50 1.63 12.43
C ALA A 17 -2.21 0.50 13.42
N ALA A 18 -3.27 -0.10 13.96
CA ALA A 18 -3.18 -1.32 14.77
C ALA A 18 -3.18 -2.55 13.85
N LEU A 19 -2.03 -2.86 13.27
CA LEU A 19 -1.85 -4.02 12.40
C LEU A 19 -1.49 -5.27 13.21
N THR A 20 -2.22 -6.36 12.98
CA THR A 20 -1.96 -7.70 13.52
C THR A 20 -1.81 -8.68 12.38
N ALA A 21 -1.20 -9.84 12.63
CA ALA A 21 -1.11 -10.90 11.61
C ALA A 21 -2.48 -11.29 11.03
N ASP A 22 -3.54 -11.22 11.84
CA ASP A 22 -4.90 -11.61 11.45
C ASP A 22 -5.61 -10.56 10.57
N ASN A 23 -5.34 -9.27 10.78
CA ASN A 23 -6.02 -8.21 10.05
C ASN A 23 -5.23 -7.65 8.86
N TRP A 24 -3.91 -7.88 8.82
CA TRP A 24 -2.99 -7.22 7.92
C TRP A 24 -3.41 -7.35 6.44
N GLN A 25 -3.78 -8.56 6.01
CA GLN A 25 -4.15 -8.83 4.61
C GLN A 25 -5.38 -8.03 4.15
N ASN A 26 -6.35 -7.87 5.05
CA ASN A 26 -7.65 -7.26 4.74
C ASN A 26 -7.79 -5.84 5.28
N PHE A 27 -6.73 -5.27 5.83
CA PHE A 27 -6.76 -3.96 6.45
C PHE A 27 -7.11 -2.89 5.40
N ASP A 28 -8.24 -2.22 5.59
CA ASP A 28 -8.71 -1.14 4.73
C ASP A 28 -8.12 0.19 5.20
N LEU A 29 -7.25 0.75 4.38
CA LEU A 29 -6.46 1.95 4.67
C LEU A 29 -7.32 3.20 4.86
N ILE A 30 -8.44 3.29 4.13
CA ILE A 30 -9.34 4.45 4.17
C ILE A 30 -10.38 4.24 5.27
N SER A 31 -11.06 3.07 5.25
CA SER A 31 -12.15 2.79 6.19
C SER A 31 -11.66 2.66 7.64
N SER A 32 -10.39 2.36 7.86
CA SER A 32 -9.77 2.36 9.20
C SER A 32 -9.55 3.76 9.77
N GLY A 33 -9.63 4.81 8.95
CA GLY A 33 -9.32 6.19 9.36
C GLY A 33 -7.84 6.45 9.62
N VAL A 34 -6.96 5.48 9.35
CA VAL A 34 -5.49 5.64 9.47
C VAL A 34 -4.97 6.62 8.43
N ILE A 35 -5.57 6.59 7.24
CA ILE A 35 -5.21 7.48 6.14
C ILE A 35 -6.49 8.12 5.64
N ASP A 36 -6.55 9.45 5.63
CA ASP A 36 -7.65 10.17 4.99
C ASP A 36 -7.50 10.24 3.46
N SER A 37 -8.48 10.80 2.76
CA SER A 37 -8.45 10.89 1.30
C SER A 37 -7.28 11.73 0.75
N PHE A 38 -6.74 12.67 1.51
CA PHE A 38 -5.62 13.53 1.11
C PHE A 38 -4.28 12.84 1.38
N GLU A 39 -4.15 12.21 2.54
CA GLU A 39 -2.99 11.38 2.87
C GLU A 39 -2.88 10.17 1.96
N ALA A 40 -4.00 9.64 1.44
CA ALA A 40 -3.99 8.56 0.46
C ALA A 40 -3.28 8.98 -0.83
N LEU A 41 -3.47 10.22 -1.29
CA LEU A 41 -2.74 10.75 -2.44
C LEU A 41 -1.24 10.87 -2.17
N SER A 42 -0.89 11.35 -0.98
CA SER A 42 0.51 11.45 -0.53
C SER A 42 1.17 10.07 -0.43
N PHE A 43 0.45 9.10 0.12
CA PHE A 43 0.89 7.71 0.22
C PHE A 43 1.10 7.08 -1.15
N LEU A 44 0.17 7.25 -2.08
CA LEU A 44 0.31 6.81 -3.46
C LEU A 44 1.52 7.43 -4.15
N LEU A 45 1.76 8.72 -3.94
CA LEU A 45 2.94 9.41 -4.50
C LEU A 45 4.24 8.78 -3.98
N VAL A 46 4.33 8.53 -2.68
CA VAL A 46 5.49 7.89 -2.05
C VAL A 46 5.72 6.48 -2.59
N ILE A 47 4.65 5.68 -2.71
CA ILE A 47 4.72 4.32 -3.26
C ILE A 47 5.15 4.33 -4.73
N ASN A 48 4.52 5.19 -5.54
CA ASN A 48 4.82 5.31 -6.96
C ASN A 48 6.30 5.68 -7.18
N ASN A 49 6.80 6.67 -6.44
CA ASN A 49 8.20 7.09 -6.51
C ASN A 49 9.17 6.00 -6.00
N LYS A 50 8.84 5.33 -4.89
CA LYS A 50 9.73 4.34 -4.27
C LYS A 50 9.85 3.05 -5.08
N TYR A 51 8.77 2.64 -5.74
CA TYR A 51 8.68 1.34 -6.40
C TYR A 51 8.52 1.43 -7.93
N GLY A 52 8.64 2.63 -8.51
CA GLY A 52 8.50 2.83 -9.96
C GLY A 52 7.11 2.49 -10.50
N THR A 53 6.08 2.59 -9.65
CA THR A 53 4.71 2.26 -10.02
C THR A 53 3.90 3.50 -10.40
N HIS A 54 2.74 3.28 -11.02
CA HIS A 54 1.88 4.35 -11.52
C HIS A 54 0.42 4.08 -11.13
N ILE A 55 0.17 3.87 -9.84
CA ILE A 55 -1.19 3.70 -9.31
C ILE A 55 -1.88 5.07 -9.35
N LYS A 56 -2.97 5.17 -10.11
CA LYS A 56 -3.81 6.38 -10.14
C LYS A 56 -4.80 6.39 -8.96
N PRO A 57 -5.23 7.56 -8.49
CA PRO A 57 -6.15 7.66 -7.35
C PRO A 57 -7.45 6.84 -7.51
N HIS A 58 -8.03 6.78 -8.71
CA HIS A 58 -9.24 6.00 -8.95
C HIS A 58 -8.97 4.48 -8.87
N GLU A 59 -7.78 4.03 -9.28
CA GLU A 59 -7.38 2.62 -9.20
C GLU A 59 -7.19 2.17 -7.76
N PHE A 60 -6.77 3.10 -6.89
CA PHE A 60 -6.59 2.82 -5.47
C PHE A 60 -7.87 2.25 -4.83
N SER A 61 -9.02 2.86 -5.12
CA SER A 61 -10.31 2.34 -4.66
C SER A 61 -10.89 1.28 -5.59
N SER A 62 -10.88 1.49 -6.91
CA SER A 62 -11.60 0.63 -7.86
C SER A 62 -10.95 -0.74 -8.07
N GLN A 63 -9.62 -0.85 -7.93
CA GLN A 63 -8.88 -2.10 -8.02
C GLN A 63 -8.65 -2.74 -6.65
N GLY A 64 -9.22 -2.16 -5.59
CA GLY A 64 -9.14 -2.70 -4.23
C GLY A 64 -7.76 -2.56 -3.58
N PHE A 65 -6.92 -1.62 -4.04
CA PHE A 65 -5.63 -1.32 -3.40
C PHE A 65 -5.77 -0.52 -2.10
N ASN A 66 -6.98 -0.07 -1.76
CA ASN A 66 -7.31 0.38 -0.42
C ASN A 66 -7.15 -0.74 0.62
N ARG A 67 -7.13 -2.01 0.21
CA ARG A 67 -6.74 -3.13 1.06
C ARG A 67 -5.23 -3.37 0.99
N LEU A 68 -4.60 -3.44 2.14
CA LEU A 68 -3.15 -3.55 2.27
C LEU A 68 -2.57 -4.77 1.53
N GLY A 69 -3.19 -5.94 1.68
CA GLY A 69 -2.71 -7.16 1.02
C GLY A 69 -2.68 -7.06 -0.50
N ASN A 70 -3.74 -6.51 -1.11
CA ASN A 70 -3.85 -6.34 -2.55
C ASN A 70 -2.81 -5.35 -3.10
N LEU A 71 -2.60 -4.24 -2.38
CA LEU A 71 -1.59 -3.25 -2.72
C LEU A 71 -0.18 -3.86 -2.69
N VAL A 72 0.14 -4.62 -1.64
CA VAL A 72 1.45 -5.26 -1.50
C VAL A 72 1.67 -6.29 -2.60
N GLU A 73 0.68 -7.14 -2.89
CA GLU A 73 0.76 -8.13 -3.96
C GLU A 73 1.01 -7.48 -5.33
N TYR A 74 0.32 -6.37 -5.61
CA TYR A 74 0.53 -5.57 -6.81
C TYR A 74 1.98 -5.07 -6.89
N LEU A 75 2.50 -4.48 -5.82
CA LEU A 75 3.86 -3.94 -5.77
C LEU A 75 4.94 -5.02 -5.92
N ILE A 76 4.75 -6.19 -5.30
CA ILE A 76 5.65 -7.34 -5.46
C ILE A 76 5.66 -7.82 -6.91
N SER A 77 4.47 -7.94 -7.52
CA SER A 77 4.32 -8.38 -8.90
C SER A 77 4.96 -7.41 -9.89
N ASN A 78 4.86 -6.10 -9.63
CA ASN A 78 5.43 -5.08 -10.49
C ASN A 78 6.95 -4.99 -10.36
N LYS A 79 7.49 -5.15 -9.15
CA LYS A 79 8.94 -5.24 -8.92
C LYS A 79 9.56 -6.37 -9.73
N ARG A 80 8.95 -7.57 -9.73
CA ARG A 80 9.42 -8.71 -10.53
C ARG A 80 9.44 -8.43 -12.04
N ARG A 81 8.57 -7.57 -12.56
CA ARG A 81 8.58 -7.20 -13.99
C ARG A 81 9.72 -6.24 -14.32
N THR A 82 10.13 -5.42 -13.37
CA THR A 82 11.19 -4.42 -13.54
C THR A 82 12.58 -5.05 -13.41
N ASP A 83 12.72 -6.08 -12.57
CA ASP A 83 13.99 -6.81 -12.35
C ASP A 83 14.34 -7.80 -13.49
N VAL A 84 13.44 -8.00 -14.47
CA VAL A 84 13.63 -8.95 -15.61
C VAL A 84 14.05 -8.23 -16.90
N VAL A 85 14.33 -6.93 -16.85
CA VAL A 85 14.78 -6.11 -17.98
C VAL A 85 16.23 -5.67 -17.81
#